data_AF-A0AAV9LES3-F1
#
_entry.id   AF-A0AAV9LES3-F1
#
_cell.length_a   1.000
_cell.length_b   1.000
_cell.length_c   1.000
_cell.angle_alpha   90.00
_cell.angle_beta   90.00
_cell.angle_gamma   90.00
#
_symmetry.space_group_name_H-M   'P 1'
#
loop_
_entity.id
_entity.type
_entity.pdbx_description
1 polymer ?
#
loop_
_entity_poly.entity_id
_entity_poly.type
_entity_poly.pdbx_seq_one_letter_code
_entity_poly.pdbx_strand_id
1 'polypeptide(L)'
;MHTALVVGWAGSMALYELAIFDPSDHVLDPIGWSIIEGTVMNPGIWSYEGVAGAHIMFSSICFLAVIWPWVYWDVETFCDECIGKPSLDCQRSFGIHLFLSRVSCFGFGAFHVTDLYGPEICVSDSYGLTRKEQFVNPVWSM
;
A
#
# COMPACT_ATOMS: atom_id res chain seq x y z
N MET A 1 -9.34 -8.93 11.58
CA MET A 1 -8.18 -9.36 12.39
C MET A 1 -6.94 -9.57 11.52
N HIS A 2 -6.95 -10.48 10.53
CA HIS A 2 -5.79 -10.72 9.67
C HIS A 2 -5.18 -9.44 9.06
N THR A 3 -5.99 -8.60 8.41
CA THR A 3 -5.54 -7.33 7.83
C THR A 3 -4.93 -6.38 8.87
N ALA A 4 -5.50 -6.31 10.07
CA ALA A 4 -4.97 -5.46 11.15
C ALA A 4 -3.57 -5.92 11.59
N LEU A 5 -3.35 -7.24 11.68
CA LEU A 5 -2.05 -7.82 12.01
C LEU A 5 -1.02 -7.56 10.91
N VAL A 6 -1.37 -7.78 9.64
CA VAL A 6 -0.46 -7.55 8.51
C VAL A 6 -0.02 -6.09 8.43
N VAL A 7 -0.97 -5.16 8.52
CA VAL A 7 -0.67 -3.71 8.48
C VAL A 7 0.12 -3.29 9.73
N GLY A 8 -0.23 -3.80 10.91
CA GLY A 8 0.50 -3.50 12.15
C GLY A 8 1.93 -4.01 12.13
N TRP A 9 2.16 -5.21 11.57
CA TRP A 9 3.49 -5.75 11.34
C TRP A 9 4.28 -4.89 10.36
N ALA A 10 3.69 -4.49 9.23
CA ALA A 10 4.36 -3.63 8.25
C ALA A 10 4.80 -2.29 8.86
N GLY A 11 3.93 -1.63 9.65
CA GLY A 11 4.28 -0.39 10.35
C GLY A 11 5.35 -0.59 11.42
N SER A 12 5.30 -1.70 12.17
CA SER A 12 6.30 -2.01 13.21
C SER A 12 7.67 -2.34 12.60
N MET A 13 7.68 -3.06 11.47
CA MET A 13 8.91 -3.38 10.74
C MET A 13 9.56 -2.11 10.18
N ALA A 14 8.76 -1.20 9.59
CA ALA A 14 9.27 0.08 9.12
C ALA A 14 9.87 0.93 10.24
N LEU A 15 9.22 1.01 11.42
CA LEU A 15 9.79 1.70 12.58
C LEU A 15 11.06 1.04 13.10
N TYR A 16 11.10 -0.30 13.10
CA TYR A 16 12.28 -1.05 13.52
C TYR A 16 13.47 -0.79 12.58
N GLU A 17 13.26 -0.89 11.27
CA GLU A 17 14.27 -0.58 10.26
C GLU A 17 14.77 0.85 10.41
N LEU A 18 13.86 1.81 10.56
CA LEU A 18 14.23 3.22 10.73
C LEU A 18 15.03 3.49 12.00
N ALA A 19 14.79 2.74 13.08
CA ALA A 19 15.51 2.89 14.35
C ALA A 19 16.96 2.38 14.30
N ILE A 20 17.27 1.45 13.40
CA ILE A 20 18.61 0.88 13.25
C ILE A 20 19.32 1.34 11.96
N PHE A 21 18.62 2.06 11.10
CA PHE A 21 19.13 2.52 9.81
C PHE A 21 20.23 3.57 9.99
N ASP A 22 21.37 3.34 9.35
CA ASP A 22 22.44 4.32 9.21
C ASP A 22 22.40 4.95 7.80
N PRO A 23 22.02 6.24 7.66
CA PRO A 23 21.98 6.91 6.37
C PRO A 23 23.35 7.40 5.89
N SER A 24 24.44 7.17 6.64
CA SER A 24 25.73 7.84 6.41
C SER A 24 26.47 7.38 5.16
N ASP A 25 26.38 6.10 4.78
CA ASP A 25 27.13 5.55 3.64
C ASP A 25 26.23 4.77 2.67
N HIS A 26 25.65 5.51 1.72
CA HIS A 26 24.80 4.96 0.66
C HIS A 26 25.56 4.21 -0.44
N VAL A 27 26.90 4.23 -0.43
CA VAL A 27 27.74 3.61 -1.47
C VAL A 27 28.23 2.24 -1.02
N LEU A 28 28.68 2.13 0.24
CA LEU A 28 29.28 0.90 0.77
C LEU A 28 28.34 0.10 1.68
N ASP A 29 27.25 0.70 2.17
CA ASP A 29 26.17 0.01 2.90
C ASP A 29 24.77 0.41 2.38
N PRO A 30 24.45 0.10 1.10
CA PRO A 30 23.19 0.52 0.50
C PRO A 30 22.02 -0.33 0.99
N ILE A 31 20.96 0.31 1.47
CA ILE A 31 19.64 -0.32 1.51
C ILE A 31 18.90 -0.03 0.21
N GLY A 32 18.17 -1.02 -0.32
CA GLY A 32 17.45 -0.94 -1.59
C GLY A 32 16.29 0.08 -1.66
N TRP A 33 16.18 1.03 -0.74
CA TRP A 33 15.30 2.21 -0.79
C TRP A 33 16.04 3.53 -0.53
N SER A 34 17.38 3.51 -0.45
CA SER A 34 18.19 4.70 -0.25
C SER A 34 18.04 5.68 -1.43
N ILE A 35 17.79 6.95 -1.10
CA ILE A 35 17.61 8.04 -2.04
C ILE A 35 19.00 8.41 -2.56
N ILE A 36 19.40 7.81 -3.68
CA ILE A 36 20.58 8.25 -4.42
C ILE A 36 20.15 9.48 -5.23
N GLU A 37 20.96 10.53 -5.19
CA GLU A 37 20.70 11.85 -5.81
C GLU A 37 19.51 12.64 -5.24
N GLY A 38 19.68 13.12 -4.00
CA GLY A 38 18.95 14.27 -3.49
C GLY A 38 18.47 14.06 -2.08
N THR A 39 19.06 14.80 -1.13
CA THR A 39 18.47 14.97 0.19
C THR A 39 17.07 15.55 -0.02
N VAL A 40 16.02 14.72 0.08
CA VAL A 40 14.64 15.19 0.13
C VAL A 40 14.52 15.96 1.43
N MET A 41 14.85 17.25 1.40
CA MET A 41 14.97 18.07 2.61
C MET A 41 13.62 18.28 3.31
N ASN A 42 12.50 17.91 2.67
CA ASN A 42 11.19 17.92 3.31
C ASN A 42 10.20 16.96 2.59
N PRO A 43 10.10 15.68 3.01
CA PRO A 43 9.14 14.73 2.44
C PRO A 43 7.68 15.02 2.82
N GLY A 44 7.42 16.06 3.62
CA GLY A 44 6.07 16.40 4.07
C GLY A 44 5.44 15.31 4.95
N ILE A 45 4.12 15.10 4.80
CA ILE A 45 3.37 14.10 5.59
C ILE A 45 3.73 12.66 5.16
N TRP A 46 4.24 12.45 3.96
CA TRP A 46 4.55 11.13 3.39
C TRP A 46 6.03 10.75 3.57
N SER A 47 6.60 11.01 4.74
CA SER A 47 7.92 10.50 5.14
C SER A 47 7.85 9.02 5.53
N TYR A 48 9.00 8.36 5.72
CA TYR A 48 9.06 6.98 6.22
C TYR A 48 8.35 6.83 7.58
N GLU A 49 8.54 7.79 8.47
CA GLU A 49 7.85 7.86 9.77
C GLU A 49 6.34 8.09 9.58
N GLY A 50 5.95 8.96 8.63
CA GLY A 50 4.54 9.21 8.30
C GLY A 50 3.82 7.97 7.78
N VAL A 51 4.46 7.24 6.87
CA VAL A 51 3.93 5.96 6.34
C VAL A 51 3.82 4.92 7.45
N ALA A 52 4.85 4.78 8.29
CA ALA A 52 4.82 3.85 9.41
C ALA A 52 3.71 4.20 10.41
N GLY A 53 3.57 5.48 10.76
CA GLY A 53 2.49 5.99 11.63
C GLY A 53 1.10 5.72 11.05
N ALA A 54 0.90 5.96 9.76
CA ALA A 54 -0.35 5.67 9.07
C ALA A 54 -0.73 4.17 9.15
N HIS A 55 0.25 3.26 9.03
CA HIS A 55 0.02 1.82 9.18
C HIS A 55 -0.39 1.45 10.61
N ILE A 56 0.25 2.00 11.65
CA ILE A 56 -0.12 1.74 13.04
C ILE A 56 -1.52 2.27 13.36
N MET A 57 -1.85 3.48 12.89
CA MET A 57 -3.18 4.06 13.04
C MET A 57 -4.25 3.20 12.34
N PHE A 58 -4.00 2.82 11.09
CA PHE A 58 -4.93 1.99 10.33
C PHE A 58 -5.12 0.60 10.96
N SER A 59 -4.03 -0.02 11.44
CA SER A 59 -4.08 -1.28 12.20
C SER A 59 -5.02 -1.17 13.42
N SER A 60 -4.87 -0.10 14.20
CA SER A 60 -5.69 0.16 15.38
C SER A 60 -7.18 0.32 15.03
N ILE A 61 -7.48 1.06 13.96
CA ILE A 61 -8.85 1.23 13.46
C ILE A 61 -9.41 -0.12 13.00
N CYS A 62 -8.64 -0.94 12.28
CA CYS A 62 -9.07 -2.27 11.86
C CYS A 62 -9.28 -3.24 13.03
N PHE A 63 -8.52 -3.10 14.13
CA PHE A 63 -8.73 -3.87 15.35
C PHE A 63 -10.04 -3.51 16.04
N LEU A 64 -10.38 -2.22 16.12
CA LEU A 64 -11.69 -1.81 16.63
C LEU A 64 -12.82 -2.25 15.69
N ALA A 65 -12.62 -2.11 14.38
CA ALA A 65 -13.60 -2.46 13.37
C ALA A 65 -13.97 -3.95 13.39
N VAL A 66 -13.06 -4.87 13.76
CA VAL A 66 -13.39 -6.30 13.75
C VAL A 66 -14.34 -6.72 14.87
N ILE A 67 -14.44 -5.93 15.94
CA ILE A 67 -15.38 -6.19 17.03
C ILE A 67 -16.82 -6.16 16.49
N TRP A 68 -17.11 -5.25 15.55
CA TRP A 68 -18.46 -5.06 15.03
C TRP A 68 -18.98 -6.28 14.25
N PRO A 69 -18.33 -6.76 13.16
CA PRO A 69 -18.78 -7.97 12.46
C PRO A 69 -18.76 -9.23 13.31
N TRP A 70 -17.91 -9.27 14.35
CA TRP A 70 -17.85 -10.41 15.27
C TRP A 70 -19.07 -10.47 16.20
N VAL A 71 -19.47 -9.31 16.76
CA VAL A 71 -20.62 -9.21 17.66
C VAL A 71 -21.94 -9.21 16.89
N TYR A 72 -22.00 -8.45 15.80
CA TYR A 72 -23.17 -8.30 14.93
C TYR A 72 -23.00 -9.12 13.65
N TRP A 73 -22.88 -10.44 13.81
CA TRP A 73 -22.67 -11.34 12.68
C TRP A 73 -23.99 -11.67 11.93
N ASP A 74 -25.13 -11.68 12.64
CA ASP A 74 -26.44 -12.08 12.12
C ASP A 74 -27.18 -10.89 11.49
N VAL A 75 -26.66 -10.40 10.36
CA VAL A 75 -27.25 -9.30 9.60
C VAL A 75 -28.04 -9.85 8.43
N GLU A 76 -29.26 -9.33 8.21
CA GLU A 76 -30.17 -9.76 7.15
C GLU A 76 -29.53 -9.74 5.75
N THR A 77 -28.58 -8.84 5.50
CA THR A 77 -27.80 -8.76 4.24
C THR A 77 -27.08 -10.06 3.88
N PHE A 78 -26.72 -10.88 4.87
CA PHE A 78 -26.05 -12.16 4.64
C PHE A 78 -27.03 -13.33 4.48
N CYS A 79 -28.33 -13.09 4.68
CA CYS A 79 -29.37 -14.10 4.58
C CYS A 79 -30.12 -13.98 3.25
N ASP A 80 -30.46 -15.13 2.67
CA ASP A 80 -31.38 -15.18 1.54
C ASP A 80 -32.78 -14.75 2.00
N GLU A 81 -33.37 -13.74 1.35
CA GLU A 81 -34.72 -13.24 1.65
C GLU A 81 -35.81 -14.32 1.53
N CYS A 82 -35.60 -15.33 0.67
CA CYS A 82 -36.59 -16.39 0.43
C CYS A 82 -36.44 -17.58 1.38
N ILE A 83 -35.21 -17.86 1.83
CA ILE A 83 -34.86 -19.10 2.55
C ILE A 83 -34.48 -18.83 4.02
N GLY A 84 -34.12 -17.59 4.37
CA GLY A 84 -33.67 -17.20 5.71
C GLY A 84 -32.36 -17.85 6.14
N LYS A 85 -31.58 -18.38 5.19
CA LYS A 85 -30.29 -19.03 5.43
C LYS A 85 -29.15 -18.15 4.94
N PRO A 86 -27.97 -18.23 5.55
CA PRO A 86 -26.82 -17.48 5.09
C PRO A 86 -26.46 -17.87 3.65
N SER A 87 -26.41 -16.90 2.76
CA SER A 87 -26.06 -17.09 1.35
C SER A 87 -25.18 -15.95 0.86
N LEU A 88 -24.18 -16.29 0.05
CA LEU A 88 -23.30 -15.32 -0.59
C LEU A 88 -23.29 -15.61 -2.09
N ASP A 89 -23.64 -14.60 -2.88
CA ASP A 89 -23.45 -14.66 -4.32
C ASP A 89 -21.98 -14.42 -4.64
N CYS A 90 -21.20 -15.50 -4.64
CA CYS A 90 -19.77 -15.48 -4.91
C CYS A 90 -19.46 -14.91 -6.31
N GLN A 91 -20.33 -15.14 -7.30
CA GLN A 91 -20.10 -14.65 -8.66
C GLN A 91 -20.25 -13.13 -8.72
N ARG A 92 -21.30 -12.60 -8.09
CA ARG A 92 -21.48 -11.14 -7.98
C ARG A 92 -20.38 -10.49 -7.17
N SER A 93 -20.00 -11.07 -6.03
CA SER A 93 -18.89 -10.58 -5.21
C SER A 93 -17.58 -10.53 -6.00
N PHE A 94 -17.26 -11.60 -6.73
CA PHE A 94 -16.08 -11.65 -7.59
C PHE A 94 -16.09 -10.53 -8.64
N GLY A 95 -17.24 -10.30 -9.29
CA GLY A 95 -17.40 -9.20 -10.26
C GLY A 95 -17.12 -7.82 -9.66
N ILE A 96 -17.62 -7.55 -8.44
CA ILE A 96 -17.39 -6.28 -7.74
C ILE A 96 -15.90 -6.11 -7.39
N HIS A 97 -15.26 -7.13 -6.84
CA HIS A 97 -13.84 -7.07 -6.47
C HIS A 97 -12.94 -6.90 -7.70
N LEU A 98 -13.26 -7.59 -8.82
CA LEU A 98 -12.53 -7.45 -10.06
C LEU A 98 -12.68 -6.05 -10.66
N PHE A 99 -13.88 -5.47 -10.60
CA PHE A 99 -14.11 -4.11 -11.04
C PHE A 99 -13.31 -3.09 -10.22
N LEU A 100 -13.36 -3.18 -8.89
CA LEU A 100 -12.60 -2.30 -8.00
C LEU A 100 -11.08 -2.47 -8.19
N SER A 101 -10.62 -3.71 -8.37
CA SER A 101 -9.21 -4.01 -8.67
C SER A 101 -8.78 -3.39 -10.00
N ARG A 102 -9.64 -3.43 -11.04
CA ARG A 102 -9.37 -2.79 -12.33
C ARG A 102 -9.27 -1.27 -12.19
N VAL A 103 -10.20 -0.63 -11.48
CA VAL A 103 -10.19 0.82 -11.26
C VAL A 103 -8.95 1.24 -10.47
N SER A 104 -8.61 0.49 -9.41
CA SER A 104 -7.40 0.74 -8.60
C SER A 104 -6.12 0.59 -9.42
N CYS A 105 -6.00 -0.50 -10.19
CA CYS A 105 -4.84 -0.76 -11.06
C CYS A 105 -4.69 0.33 -12.13
N PHE A 106 -5.78 0.73 -12.79
CA PHE A 106 -5.77 1.81 -13.76
C PHE A 106 -5.35 3.14 -13.12
N GLY A 107 -5.91 3.49 -11.96
CA GLY A 107 -5.58 4.72 -11.26
C GLY A 107 -4.12 4.78 -10.82
N PHE A 108 -3.57 3.66 -10.31
CA PHE A 108 -2.15 3.58 -9.97
C PHE A 108 -1.27 3.81 -11.20
N GLY A 109 -1.54 3.11 -12.31
CA GLY A 109 -0.76 3.29 -13.54
C GLY A 109 -0.87 4.69 -14.14
N ALA A 110 -2.08 5.24 -14.24
CA ALA A 110 -2.35 6.48 -14.95
C ALA A 110 -2.06 7.76 -14.15
N PHE A 111 -1.95 7.70 -12.82
CA PHE A 111 -1.69 8.88 -12.00
C PHE A 111 -0.37 8.74 -11.24
N HIS A 112 -0.16 7.63 -10.54
CA HIS A 112 1.00 7.45 -9.67
C HIS A 112 2.30 7.20 -10.45
N VAL A 113 2.26 6.37 -11.50
CA VAL A 113 3.46 5.98 -12.26
C VAL A 113 3.84 6.97 -13.36
N THR A 114 2.84 7.58 -14.00
CA THR A 114 3.03 8.53 -15.12
C THR A 114 3.02 9.99 -14.65
N ASP A 115 3.46 10.91 -15.51
CA ASP A 115 3.60 12.37 -15.27
C ASP A 115 2.28 13.16 -15.12
N LEU A 116 1.21 12.51 -14.65
CA LEU A 116 -0.11 13.13 -14.51
C LEU A 116 -0.36 13.63 -13.09
N TYR A 117 -0.18 12.77 -12.07
CA TYR A 117 -0.43 13.14 -10.67
C TYR A 117 0.08 12.08 -9.68
N GLY A 118 1.34 12.18 -9.23
CA GLY A 118 1.88 11.25 -8.24
C GLY A 118 3.34 11.48 -7.88
N PRO A 119 3.82 10.87 -6.79
CA PRO A 119 5.24 10.67 -6.58
C PRO A 119 5.68 9.63 -7.61
N GLU A 120 6.57 10.05 -8.49
CA GLU A 120 7.31 9.25 -9.47
C GLU A 120 7.74 7.85 -8.97
N ILE A 121 8.20 6.97 -9.86
CA ILE A 121 8.73 5.66 -9.44
C ILE A 121 10.25 5.59 -9.54
N CYS A 122 10.85 4.75 -8.71
CA CYS A 122 12.28 4.54 -8.66
C CYS A 122 12.78 3.86 -9.95
N VAL A 123 13.65 4.55 -10.69
CA VAL A 123 14.32 4.05 -11.90
C VAL A 123 15.83 4.07 -11.68
N SER A 124 16.51 3.02 -12.12
CA SER A 124 17.98 2.94 -12.11
C SER A 124 18.56 2.69 -13.49
N ASP A 125 19.83 3.03 -13.69
CA ASP A 125 20.58 2.62 -14.87
C ASP A 125 20.83 1.09 -14.88
N SER A 126 21.33 0.57 -16.01
CA SER A 126 21.57 -0.87 -16.19
C SER A 126 22.58 -1.49 -15.22
N TYR A 127 23.47 -0.68 -14.66
CA TYR A 127 24.45 -1.09 -13.66
C TYR A 127 24.01 -0.81 -12.22
N GLY A 128 22.84 -0.18 -12.03
CA GLY A 128 22.27 0.11 -10.71
C GLY A 128 23.08 1.12 -9.89
N LEU A 129 23.87 1.97 -10.54
CA LEU A 129 24.77 2.95 -9.92
C LEU A 129 24.08 4.30 -9.67
N THR A 130 23.14 4.66 -10.55
CA THR A 130 22.37 5.89 -10.50
C THR A 130 20.90 5.51 -10.37
N ARG A 131 20.36 5.73 -9.18
CA ARG A 131 18.93 5.56 -8.89
C ARG A 131 18.32 6.93 -8.66
N LYS A 132 17.12 7.15 -9.17
CA LYS A 132 16.33 8.36 -8.94
C LYS A 132 14.85 8.06 -9.07
N GLU A 133 14.02 8.89 -8.47
CA GLU A 133 12.59 8.91 -8.76
C GLU A 133 12.38 9.60 -10.12
N GLN A 134 11.62 8.99 -11.02
CA GLN A 134 11.26 9.59 -12.31
C GLN A 134 9.89 9.08 -12.81
N PHE A 135 9.11 9.95 -13.45
CA PHE A 135 7.94 9.51 -14.21
C PHE A 135 8.33 8.58 -15.37
N VAL A 136 7.55 7.51 -15.56
CA VAL A 136 7.77 6.52 -16.62
C VAL A 136 6.66 6.60 -17.66
N ASN A 137 7.07 6.84 -18.91
CA ASN A 137 6.15 6.82 -20.03
C ASN A 137 5.78 5.38 -20.41
N PRO A 138 4.50 5.08 -20.68
CA PRO A 138 4.07 3.76 -21.07
C PRO A 138 4.65 3.38 -22.45
N VAL A 139 5.23 2.19 -22.54
CA VAL A 139 5.70 1.61 -23.79
C VAL A 139 4.58 0.76 -24.39
N TRP A 140 4.12 1.15 -25.57
CA TRP A 140 3.02 0.46 -26.28
C TRP A 140 3.51 -0.44 -27.41
N SER A 141 4.81 -0.41 -27.73
CA SER A 141 5.41 -1.31 -28.70
C SER A 141 5.65 -2.69 -28.08
N MET A 142 5.31 -3.74 -28.81
CA MET A 142 5.71 -5.13 -28.50
C MET A 142 7.16 -5.38 -28.84
#